data_AF-A0A0D1ZJ07-F1
#
_entry.id   AF-A0A0D1ZJ07-F1
#
_cell.length_a   1.000
_cell.length_b   1.000
_cell.length_c   1.000
_cell.angle_alpha   90.00
_cell.angle_beta   90.00
_cell.angle_gamma   90.00
#
_symmetry.space_group_name_H-M   'P 1'
#
loop_
_entity.id
_entity.type
_entity.pdbx_description
1 polymer ?
#
loop_
_entity_poly.entity_id
_entity_poly.type
_entity_poly.pdbx_seq_one_letter_code
_entity_poly.pdbx_strand_id
1 'polypeptide(L)'
;MQASPSKARAQAIASHSWSIVHTWLARLYHPTPVPAFERNAATLKALQSLMAENIAADRVRELLFEAKVEELAAGEEAARLERRATLTDLENSCGANAILSLLETSLASSSRTALQSLASSVVLLGCVSSTTSTDASVLRTLTSQIVNIPRQTFAQESQLSAIETLTATLQSQITETQKALAAFAERTTPRPAHLRDDDDDDDPPSPSFPPPTTLSPATPPPTTSLLPSAITTTTTTTTTMDYSHLHGVTLQHQRETKQLALKSAEYKSQIDALSRALQQRPSSNLWDGEDDEPDPTAVLAAKQRSLGAKKKQIEALEGRLRQFHGLPPDVDGSRAEVRRAQGELDRLRGRRDELFEAL
;
A
#
# COMPACT_ATOMS: atom_id res chain seq x y z
N MET A 1 15.81 75.89 -3.85
CA MET A 1 16.49 75.00 -4.83
C MET A 1 15.43 74.17 -5.54
N GLN A 2 14.99 74.59 -6.72
CA GLN A 2 14.04 73.83 -7.54
C GLN A 2 14.80 72.72 -8.24
N ALA A 3 14.51 71.46 -7.95
CA ALA A 3 15.10 70.32 -8.65
C ALA A 3 14.69 70.38 -10.13
N SER A 4 15.63 70.18 -11.05
CA SER A 4 15.32 70.10 -12.49
C SER A 4 14.24 69.03 -12.74
N PRO A 5 13.24 69.29 -13.60
CA PRO A 5 12.09 68.40 -13.82
C PRO A 5 12.47 66.93 -14.10
N SER A 6 13.60 66.69 -14.78
CA SER A 6 14.12 65.34 -15.03
C SER A 6 14.56 64.60 -13.77
N LYS A 7 15.15 65.32 -12.80
CA LYS A 7 15.58 64.75 -11.51
C LYS A 7 14.38 64.41 -10.62
N ALA A 8 13.35 65.26 -10.65
CA ALA A 8 12.09 65.01 -9.96
C ALA A 8 11.37 63.77 -10.51
N ARG A 9 11.32 63.62 -11.84
CA ARG A 9 10.74 62.41 -12.48
C ARG A 9 11.50 61.13 -12.11
N ALA A 10 12.83 61.16 -12.15
CA ALA A 10 13.64 60.01 -11.77
C ALA A 10 13.43 59.61 -10.29
N GLN A 11 13.35 60.59 -9.39
CA GLN A 11 13.05 60.34 -7.98
C GLN A 11 11.65 59.77 -7.77
N ALA A 12 10.64 60.27 -8.51
CA ALA A 12 9.28 59.74 -8.44
C ALA A 12 9.20 58.27 -8.87
N ILE A 13 9.87 57.91 -9.98
CA ILE A 13 9.95 56.52 -10.46
C ILE A 13 10.65 55.64 -9.42
N ALA A 14 11.77 56.10 -8.86
CA ALA A 14 12.50 55.36 -7.84
C ALA A 14 11.64 55.12 -6.58
N SER A 15 10.96 56.15 -6.08
CA SER A 15 10.05 56.04 -4.92
C SER A 15 8.90 55.07 -5.19
N HIS A 16 8.33 55.10 -6.40
CA HIS A 16 7.28 54.17 -6.82
C HIS A 16 7.80 52.72 -6.84
N SER A 17 8.97 52.47 -7.44
CA SER A 17 9.57 51.14 -7.46
C SER A 17 9.87 50.58 -6.07
N TRP A 18 10.29 51.43 -5.12
CA TRP A 18 10.48 51.03 -3.72
C TRP A 18 9.15 50.66 -3.05
N SER A 19 8.08 51.42 -3.29
CA SER A 19 6.74 51.12 -2.74
C SER A 19 6.23 49.74 -3.18
N ILE A 20 6.42 49.40 -4.46
CA ILE A 20 6.04 48.08 -5.02
C ILE A 20 6.79 46.96 -4.30
N VAL A 21 8.11 47.09 -4.17
CA VAL A 21 8.95 46.09 -3.50
C VAL A 21 8.57 45.96 -2.01
N HIS A 22 8.30 47.06 -1.31
CA HIS A 22 7.86 47.01 0.09
C HIS A 22 6.51 46.33 0.26
N THR A 23 5.56 46.60 -0.63
CA THR A 23 4.24 45.94 -0.60
C THR A 23 4.38 44.43 -0.82
N TRP A 24 5.24 44.03 -1.76
CA TRP A 24 5.52 42.62 -2.03
C TRP A 24 6.24 41.94 -0.85
N LEU A 25 7.25 42.57 -0.25
CA LEU A 25 7.94 42.04 0.93
C LEU A 25 7.00 41.95 2.14
N ALA A 26 6.14 42.94 2.37
CA ALA A 26 5.17 42.91 3.46
C ALA A 26 4.20 41.72 3.34
N ARG A 27 3.81 41.38 2.10
CA ARG A 27 2.99 40.19 1.82
C ARG A 27 3.77 38.88 2.04
N LEU A 28 5.05 38.84 1.68
CA LEU A 28 5.87 37.63 1.80
C LEU A 28 6.26 37.31 3.25
N TYR A 29 6.50 38.34 4.07
CA TYR A 29 7.02 38.17 5.43
C TYR A 29 5.94 38.20 6.53
N HIS A 30 4.66 38.41 6.21
CA HIS A 30 3.59 38.42 7.22
C HIS A 30 3.57 37.10 8.05
N PRO A 31 3.55 37.15 9.40
CA PRO A 31 3.38 38.31 10.30
C PRO A 31 4.69 38.96 10.78
N THR A 32 5.86 38.46 10.38
CA THR A 32 7.17 39.01 10.79
C THR A 32 7.49 40.32 10.05
N PRO A 33 8.07 41.33 10.73
CA PRO A 33 8.48 42.55 10.06
C PRO A 33 9.62 42.26 9.09
N VAL A 34 9.61 42.94 7.94
CA VAL A 34 10.66 42.82 6.92
C VAL A 34 12.00 43.21 7.56
N PRO A 35 13.05 42.36 7.44
CA PRO A 35 14.38 42.68 7.96
C PRO A 35 14.92 44.00 7.41
N ALA A 36 15.68 44.74 8.20
CA ALA A 36 16.30 45.97 7.75
C ALA A 36 17.35 45.67 6.67
N PHE A 37 17.33 46.44 5.57
CA PHE A 37 18.28 46.30 4.47
C PHE A 37 18.69 47.68 3.93
N GLU A 38 19.85 47.73 3.29
CA GLU A 38 20.38 48.94 2.69
C GLU A 38 19.61 49.30 1.40
N ARG A 39 19.14 50.55 1.33
CA ARG A 39 18.45 51.10 0.17
C ARG A 39 19.47 51.60 -0.86
N ASN A 40 19.93 50.69 -1.71
CA ASN A 40 20.85 50.95 -2.80
C ASN A 40 20.15 50.66 -4.15
N ALA A 41 20.58 51.33 -5.23
CA ALA A 41 20.08 51.03 -6.58
C ALA A 41 20.37 49.57 -7.00
N ALA A 42 21.49 49.01 -6.55
CA ALA A 42 21.82 47.60 -6.76
C ALA A 42 20.83 46.67 -6.03
N THR A 43 20.46 46.97 -4.78
CA THR A 43 19.51 46.17 -4.00
C THR A 43 18.10 46.28 -4.56
N LEU A 44 17.69 47.46 -5.04
CA LEU A 44 16.42 47.62 -5.75
C LEU A 44 16.33 46.73 -6.99
N LYS A 45 17.36 46.75 -7.85
CA LYS A 45 17.38 45.93 -9.06
C LYS A 45 17.35 44.43 -8.75
N ALA A 46 18.10 44.00 -7.72
CA ALA A 46 18.09 42.62 -7.26
C ALA A 46 16.70 42.20 -6.73
N LEU A 47 16.06 43.02 -5.90
CA LEU A 47 14.73 42.74 -5.36
C LEU A 47 13.65 42.75 -6.44
N GLN A 48 13.73 43.63 -7.44
CA GLN A 48 12.83 43.61 -8.59
C GLN A 48 13.00 42.35 -9.44
N SER A 49 14.25 41.92 -9.66
CA SER A 49 14.54 40.66 -10.35
C SER A 49 13.98 39.47 -9.58
N LEU A 50 14.17 39.44 -8.24
CA LEU A 50 13.63 38.37 -7.39
C LEU A 50 12.10 38.37 -7.41
N MET A 51 11.47 39.55 -7.34
CA MET A 51 10.02 39.69 -7.40
C MET A 51 9.48 39.17 -8.74
N ALA A 52 10.11 39.53 -9.86
CA ALA A 52 9.71 39.06 -11.18
C ALA A 52 9.86 37.54 -11.32
N GLU A 53 10.98 36.99 -10.86
CA GLU A 53 11.24 35.54 -10.87
C GLU A 53 10.25 34.79 -9.97
N ASN A 54 9.93 35.33 -8.79
CA ASN A 54 8.97 34.72 -7.89
C ASN A 54 7.56 34.72 -8.50
N ILE A 55 7.15 35.84 -9.11
CA ILE A 55 5.87 35.90 -9.85
C ILE A 55 5.85 34.90 -11.02
N ALA A 56 6.96 34.72 -11.73
CA ALA A 56 7.07 33.72 -12.78
C ALA A 56 6.95 32.29 -12.22
N ALA A 57 7.60 32.01 -11.10
CA ALA A 57 7.50 30.73 -10.40
C ALA A 57 6.08 30.46 -9.87
N ASP A 58 5.40 31.48 -9.36
CA ASP A 58 3.99 31.39 -8.93
C ASP A 58 3.09 30.99 -10.09
N ARG A 59 3.25 31.63 -11.27
CA ARG A 59 2.50 31.28 -12.49
C ARG A 59 2.78 29.86 -12.96
N VAL A 60 4.03 29.41 -12.91
CA VAL A 60 4.37 28.02 -13.27
C VAL A 60 3.70 27.03 -12.32
N ARG A 61 3.66 27.32 -11.01
CA ARG A 61 2.97 26.47 -10.03
C ARG A 61 1.47 26.42 -10.28
N GLU A 62 0.86 27.54 -10.66
CA GLU A 62 -0.56 27.59 -11.06
C GLU A 62 -0.83 26.74 -12.31
N LEU A 63 -0.02 26.88 -13.37
CA LEU A 63 -0.15 26.07 -14.58
C LEU A 63 0.04 24.57 -14.32
N LEU A 64 0.97 24.19 -13.45
CA LEU A 64 1.15 22.78 -13.05
C LEU A 64 -0.06 22.25 -12.28
N PHE A 65 -0.66 23.08 -11.42
CA PHE A 65 -1.88 22.70 -10.72
C PHE A 65 -3.04 22.51 -11.70
N GLU A 66 -3.23 23.42 -12.64
CA GLU A 66 -4.25 23.31 -13.69
C GLU A 66 -4.04 22.06 -14.56
N ALA A 67 -2.82 21.81 -15.02
CA ALA A 67 -2.49 20.62 -15.81
C ALA A 67 -2.80 19.33 -15.04
N LYS A 68 -2.49 19.28 -13.74
CA LYS A 68 -2.81 18.13 -12.89
C LYS A 68 -4.32 17.93 -12.73
N VAL A 69 -5.08 19.01 -12.59
CA VAL A 69 -6.56 18.94 -12.54
C VAL A 69 -7.12 18.42 -13.85
N GLU A 70 -6.60 18.88 -14.99
CA GLU A 70 -6.99 18.39 -16.32
C GLU A 70 -6.65 16.90 -16.51
N GLU A 71 -5.47 16.45 -16.08
CA GLU A 71 -5.08 15.03 -16.12
C GLU A 71 -6.03 14.14 -15.31
N LEU A 72 -6.42 14.58 -14.11
CA LEU A 72 -7.39 13.86 -13.29
C LEU A 72 -8.76 13.82 -13.98
N ALA A 73 -9.23 14.94 -14.51
CA ALA A 73 -10.50 15.00 -15.23
C ALA A 73 -10.50 14.11 -16.49
N ALA A 74 -9.40 14.10 -17.25
CA ALA A 74 -9.23 13.24 -18.41
C ALA A 74 -9.18 11.76 -18.03
N GLY A 75 -8.52 11.41 -16.92
CA GLY A 75 -8.48 10.05 -16.38
C GLY A 75 -9.85 9.56 -15.91
N GLU A 76 -10.62 10.43 -15.23
CA GLU A 76 -12.00 10.13 -14.82
C GLU A 76 -12.91 9.92 -16.03
N GLU A 77 -12.78 10.75 -17.07
CA GLU A 77 -13.58 10.63 -18.29
C GLU A 77 -13.19 9.39 -19.10
N ALA A 78 -11.89 9.04 -19.16
CA ALA A 78 -11.42 7.79 -19.76
C ALA A 78 -11.99 6.57 -19.02
N ALA A 79 -11.97 6.56 -17.69
CA ALA A 79 -12.52 5.48 -16.87
C ALA A 79 -14.06 5.38 -16.99
N ARG A 80 -14.75 6.50 -17.26
CA ARG A 80 -16.19 6.50 -17.57
C ARG A 80 -16.46 5.91 -18.95
N LEU A 81 -15.66 6.27 -19.94
CA LEU A 81 -15.82 5.78 -21.31
C LEU A 81 -15.49 4.28 -21.39
N GLU A 82 -14.47 3.82 -20.68
CA GLU A 82 -14.15 2.40 -20.52
C GLU A 82 -15.31 1.65 -19.86
N ARG A 83 -15.86 2.16 -18.74
CA ARG A 83 -17.06 1.57 -18.13
C ARG A 83 -18.23 1.52 -19.10
N ARG A 84 -18.47 2.58 -19.89
CA ARG A 84 -19.52 2.59 -20.89
C ARG A 84 -19.28 1.58 -22.02
N ALA A 85 -18.04 1.41 -22.47
CA ALA A 85 -17.65 0.42 -23.46
C ALA A 85 -17.83 -1.02 -22.93
N THR A 86 -17.43 -1.28 -21.67
CA THR A 86 -17.69 -2.58 -21.04
C THR A 86 -19.20 -2.86 -20.95
N LEU A 87 -20.03 -1.87 -20.62
CA LEU A 87 -21.48 -2.04 -20.57
C LEU A 87 -22.07 -2.35 -21.95
N THR A 88 -21.56 -1.76 -23.03
CA THR A 88 -22.00 -2.10 -24.40
C THR A 88 -21.53 -3.49 -24.85
N ASP A 89 -20.35 -3.94 -24.39
CA ASP A 89 -19.89 -5.33 -24.62
C ASP A 89 -20.69 -6.34 -23.78
N LEU A 90 -21.17 -5.94 -22.60
CA LEU A 90 -22.07 -6.69 -21.72
C LEU A 90 -23.47 -6.87 -22.33
N GLU A 91 -24.01 -5.88 -23.04
CA GLU A 91 -25.28 -6.02 -23.78
C GLU A 91 -25.17 -7.01 -24.95
N ASN A 92 -23.99 -7.12 -25.58
CA ASN A 92 -23.73 -8.05 -26.68
C ASN A 92 -23.32 -9.45 -26.22
N SER A 93 -22.79 -9.61 -24.99
CA SER A 93 -22.49 -10.89 -24.36
C SER A 93 -23.33 -11.08 -23.10
N CYS A 94 -24.64 -11.23 -23.28
CA CYS A 94 -25.55 -11.64 -22.20
C CYS A 94 -25.28 -13.11 -21.82
N GLY A 95 -24.22 -13.32 -21.06
CA GLY A 95 -23.86 -14.58 -20.43
C GLY A 95 -23.59 -14.34 -18.95
N ALA A 96 -23.91 -15.33 -18.11
CA ALA A 96 -23.64 -15.29 -16.67
C ALA A 96 -22.21 -14.84 -16.34
N ASN A 97 -21.24 -15.13 -17.21
CA ASN A 97 -19.84 -14.74 -17.07
C ASN A 97 -19.59 -13.22 -17.11
N ALA A 98 -20.39 -12.46 -17.86
CA ALA A 98 -20.28 -11.00 -17.92
C ALA A 98 -20.82 -10.34 -16.64
N ILE A 99 -21.90 -10.90 -16.07
CA ILE A 99 -22.42 -10.48 -14.77
C ILE A 99 -21.44 -10.84 -13.66
N LEU A 100 -20.84 -12.04 -13.73
CA LEU A 100 -19.82 -12.47 -12.77
C LEU A 100 -18.56 -11.61 -12.84
N SER A 101 -18.10 -11.21 -14.03
CA SER A 101 -16.95 -10.31 -14.15
C SER A 101 -17.27 -8.88 -13.67
N LEU A 102 -18.49 -8.38 -13.89
CA LEU A 102 -18.95 -7.11 -13.35
C LEU A 102 -19.03 -7.14 -11.81
N LEU A 103 -19.55 -8.23 -11.25
CA LEU A 103 -19.56 -8.45 -9.80
C LEU A 103 -18.14 -8.54 -9.25
N GLU A 104 -17.27 -9.31 -9.90
CA GLU A 104 -15.86 -9.47 -9.52
C GLU A 104 -15.12 -8.13 -9.50
N THR A 105 -15.34 -7.26 -10.49
CA THR A 105 -14.74 -5.92 -10.55
C THR A 105 -15.35 -4.94 -9.54
N SER A 106 -16.62 -5.12 -9.15
CA SER A 106 -17.30 -4.30 -8.13
C SER A 106 -16.88 -4.61 -6.69
N LEU A 107 -16.32 -5.80 -6.45
CA LEU A 107 -15.85 -6.23 -5.13
C LEU A 107 -14.52 -5.57 -4.75
N ALA A 108 -14.39 -5.21 -3.47
CA ALA A 108 -13.13 -4.69 -2.91
C ALA A 108 -11.99 -5.71 -3.08
N SER A 109 -10.74 -5.24 -3.22
CA SER A 109 -9.57 -6.12 -3.39
C SER A 109 -9.41 -7.15 -2.25
N SER A 110 -9.76 -6.75 -1.02
CA SER A 110 -9.74 -7.62 0.16
C SER A 110 -10.74 -8.77 0.03
N SER A 111 -11.98 -8.51 -0.38
CA SER A 111 -12.99 -9.56 -0.53
C SER A 111 -12.70 -10.49 -1.70
N ARG A 112 -12.14 -9.98 -2.81
CA ARG A 112 -11.70 -10.81 -3.94
C ARG A 112 -10.61 -11.80 -3.52
N THR A 113 -9.60 -11.32 -2.80
CA THR A 113 -8.50 -12.16 -2.29
C THR A 113 -9.01 -13.22 -1.30
N ALA A 114 -9.94 -12.86 -0.41
CA ALA A 114 -10.55 -13.80 0.53
C ALA A 114 -11.34 -14.91 -0.18
N LEU A 115 -12.15 -14.57 -1.20
CA LEU A 115 -12.89 -15.54 -1.99
C LEU A 115 -11.97 -16.46 -2.79
N GLN A 116 -10.89 -15.93 -3.36
CA GLN A 116 -9.90 -16.74 -4.08
C GLN A 116 -9.15 -17.69 -3.15
N SER A 117 -8.80 -17.24 -1.95
CA SER A 117 -8.19 -18.09 -0.91
C SER A 117 -9.16 -19.20 -0.49
N LEU A 118 -10.45 -18.87 -0.34
CA LEU A 118 -11.47 -19.85 0.02
C LEU A 118 -11.69 -20.87 -1.11
N ALA A 119 -11.81 -20.42 -2.35
CA ALA A 119 -11.92 -21.29 -3.52
C ALA A 119 -10.70 -22.21 -3.63
N SER A 120 -9.49 -21.68 -3.43
CA SER A 120 -8.25 -22.47 -3.43
C SER A 120 -8.25 -23.50 -2.31
N SER A 121 -8.72 -23.14 -1.11
CA SER A 121 -8.85 -24.10 0.01
C SER A 121 -9.88 -25.19 -0.29
N VAL A 122 -11.02 -24.86 -0.87
CA VAL A 122 -12.05 -25.83 -1.28
C VAL A 122 -11.50 -26.84 -2.28
N VAL A 123 -10.72 -26.38 -3.26
CA VAL A 123 -10.06 -27.24 -4.25
C VAL A 123 -8.99 -28.13 -3.59
N LEU A 124 -8.12 -27.55 -2.75
CA LEU A 124 -7.08 -28.30 -2.04
C LEU A 124 -7.65 -29.36 -1.09
N LEU A 125 -8.76 -29.06 -0.44
CA LEU A 125 -9.49 -29.98 0.43
C LEU A 125 -10.37 -30.97 -0.34
N GLY A 126 -10.35 -30.96 -1.68
CA GLY A 126 -11.04 -31.93 -2.53
C GLY A 126 -12.56 -31.82 -2.49
N CYS A 127 -13.11 -30.68 -2.07
CA CYS A 127 -14.53 -30.39 -2.04
C CYS A 127 -15.04 -30.09 -3.47
N VAL A 128 -14.96 -31.09 -4.36
CA VAL A 128 -15.46 -30.97 -5.73
C VAL A 128 -16.96 -31.26 -5.72
N SER A 129 -17.73 -30.20 -5.92
CA SER A 129 -19.18 -30.12 -6.15
C SER A 129 -19.92 -31.45 -6.28
N SER A 130 -20.50 -31.92 -5.17
CA SER A 130 -21.75 -32.67 -5.30
C SER A 130 -22.86 -31.65 -5.53
N THR A 131 -23.37 -31.69 -6.74
CA THR A 131 -24.39 -30.80 -7.29
C THR A 131 -25.61 -30.71 -6.38
N THR A 132 -26.16 -29.49 -6.29
CA THR A 132 -27.48 -29.14 -5.76
C THR A 132 -27.73 -29.41 -4.27
N SER A 133 -27.09 -28.65 -3.38
CA SER A 133 -27.72 -28.12 -2.15
C SER A 133 -26.72 -27.38 -1.27
N THR A 134 -27.03 -26.10 -1.05
CA THR A 134 -26.63 -25.22 0.07
C THR A 134 -25.13 -24.99 0.34
N ASP A 135 -24.71 -23.73 0.22
CA ASP A 135 -23.41 -23.19 0.68
C ASP A 135 -23.04 -23.60 2.13
N ALA A 136 -24.07 -23.87 2.95
CA ALA A 136 -23.91 -24.38 4.30
C ALA A 136 -23.25 -25.77 4.36
N SER A 137 -23.47 -26.64 3.36
CA SER A 137 -22.87 -27.96 3.31
C SER A 137 -21.36 -27.90 3.02
N VAL A 138 -20.93 -26.98 2.14
CA VAL A 138 -19.53 -26.76 1.79
C VAL A 138 -18.77 -26.19 2.98
N LEU A 139 -19.31 -25.16 3.64
CA LEU A 139 -18.69 -24.58 4.84
C LEU A 139 -18.61 -25.59 6.00
N ARG A 140 -19.65 -26.41 6.19
CA ARG A 140 -19.63 -27.46 7.22
C ARG A 140 -18.58 -28.53 6.91
N THR A 141 -18.42 -28.88 5.64
CA THR A 141 -17.42 -29.85 5.18
C THR A 141 -16.00 -29.30 5.29
N LEU A 142 -15.77 -28.02 4.95
CA LEU A 142 -14.50 -27.35 5.20
C LEU A 142 -14.17 -27.33 6.69
N THR A 143 -15.11 -26.93 7.53
CA THR A 143 -14.90 -26.84 8.97
C THR A 143 -14.60 -28.21 9.58
N SER A 144 -15.31 -29.26 9.15
CA SER A 144 -15.03 -30.61 9.61
C SER A 144 -13.67 -31.13 9.14
N GLN A 145 -13.27 -30.84 7.89
CA GLN A 145 -11.96 -31.24 7.36
C GLN A 145 -10.79 -30.46 7.97
N ILE A 146 -10.97 -29.16 8.24
CA ILE A 146 -9.97 -28.33 8.94
C ILE A 146 -9.64 -28.90 10.32
N VAL A 147 -10.62 -29.51 11.00
CA VAL A 147 -10.40 -30.15 12.31
C VAL A 147 -9.89 -31.58 12.16
N ASN A 148 -10.34 -32.30 11.12
CA ASN A 148 -10.01 -33.71 10.95
C ASN A 148 -8.58 -33.94 10.42
N ILE A 149 -8.07 -33.07 9.53
CA ILE A 149 -6.71 -33.19 8.99
C ILE A 149 -5.65 -33.11 10.10
N PRO A 150 -5.62 -32.10 10.99
CA PRO A 150 -4.66 -32.05 12.09
C PRO A 150 -4.75 -33.27 13.00
N ARG A 151 -5.96 -33.80 13.22
CA ARG A 151 -6.16 -35.01 14.03
C ARG A 151 -5.58 -36.24 13.34
N GLN A 152 -5.73 -36.36 12.03
CA GLN A 152 -5.12 -37.43 11.24
C GLN A 152 -3.60 -37.30 11.21
N THR A 153 -3.08 -36.08 11.02
CA THR A 153 -1.64 -35.79 11.05
C THR A 153 -1.03 -36.19 12.39
N PHE A 154 -1.63 -35.77 13.51
CA PHE A 154 -1.15 -36.15 14.84
C PHE A 154 -1.20 -37.68 15.08
N ALA A 155 -2.26 -38.35 14.62
CA ALA A 155 -2.36 -39.79 14.72
C ALA A 155 -1.26 -40.50 13.91
N GLN A 156 -0.97 -40.01 12.70
CA GLN A 156 0.11 -40.53 11.85
C GLN A 156 1.49 -40.24 12.45
N GLU A 157 1.73 -39.05 12.99
CA GLU A 157 2.97 -38.72 13.71
C GLU A 157 3.16 -39.62 14.93
N SER A 158 2.08 -39.87 15.70
CA SER A 158 2.11 -40.83 16.81
C SER A 158 2.42 -42.25 16.34
N GLN A 159 1.90 -42.67 15.18
CA GLN A 159 2.22 -43.97 14.59
C GLN A 159 3.68 -44.03 14.14
N LEU A 160 4.20 -42.97 13.52
CA LEU A 160 5.60 -42.90 13.11
C LEU A 160 6.53 -42.99 14.32
N SER A 161 6.25 -42.25 15.39
CA SER A 161 7.04 -42.32 16.63
C SER A 161 6.99 -43.72 17.27
N ALA A 162 5.82 -44.38 17.25
CA ALA A 162 5.71 -45.76 17.73
C ALA A 162 6.55 -46.74 16.88
N ILE A 163 6.58 -46.56 15.56
CA ILE A 163 7.43 -47.37 14.67
C ILE A 163 8.92 -47.09 14.94
N GLU A 164 9.30 -45.84 15.16
CA GLU A 164 10.68 -45.46 15.48
C GLU A 164 11.15 -46.09 16.79
N THR A 165 10.33 -46.04 17.85
CA THR A 165 10.65 -46.70 19.13
C THR A 165 10.78 -48.22 18.98
N LEU A 166 9.88 -48.86 18.24
CA LEU A 166 9.96 -50.30 17.98
C LEU A 166 11.23 -50.64 17.18
N THR A 167 11.57 -49.82 16.19
CA THR A 167 12.79 -49.98 15.38
C THR A 167 14.04 -49.85 16.25
N ALA A 168 14.10 -48.84 17.13
CA ALA A 168 15.20 -48.66 18.08
C ALA A 168 15.31 -49.85 19.06
N THR A 169 14.18 -50.39 19.51
CA THR A 169 14.15 -51.54 20.41
C THR A 169 14.67 -52.80 19.71
N LEU A 170 14.23 -53.05 18.47
CA LEU A 170 14.74 -54.16 17.66
C LEU A 170 16.23 -54.01 17.36
N GLN A 171 16.70 -52.80 17.04
CA GLN A 171 18.13 -52.53 16.85
C GLN A 171 18.92 -52.82 18.13
N SER A 172 18.43 -52.40 19.30
CA SER A 172 19.05 -52.71 20.59
C SER A 172 19.14 -54.22 20.80
N GLN A 173 18.06 -54.97 20.57
CA GLN A 173 18.05 -56.43 20.68
C GLN A 173 19.01 -57.11 19.68
N ILE A 174 19.11 -56.60 18.45
CA ILE A 174 20.08 -57.10 17.47
C ILE A 174 21.50 -56.85 17.97
N THR A 175 21.82 -55.66 18.48
CA THR A 175 23.17 -55.39 19.02
C THR A 175 23.49 -56.22 20.25
N GLU A 176 22.51 -56.46 21.12
CA GLU A 176 22.66 -57.30 22.31
C GLU A 176 22.89 -58.76 21.95
N THR A 177 22.09 -59.31 21.03
CA THR A 177 22.27 -60.68 20.52
C THR A 177 23.59 -60.84 19.76
N GLN A 178 24.00 -59.85 18.97
CA GLN A 178 25.31 -59.83 18.32
C GLN A 178 26.45 -59.82 19.35
N LYS A 179 26.34 -59.02 20.41
CA LYS A 179 27.33 -58.98 21.50
C LYS A 179 27.40 -60.30 22.26
N ALA A 180 26.26 -60.92 22.55
CA ALA A 180 26.20 -62.23 23.18
C ALA A 180 26.82 -63.32 22.30
N LEU A 181 26.58 -63.27 20.98
CA LEU A 181 27.18 -64.18 20.02
C LEU A 181 28.69 -63.97 19.90
N ALA A 182 29.17 -62.72 19.89
CA ALA A 182 30.59 -62.38 19.87
C ALA A 182 31.30 -62.86 21.16
N ALA A 183 30.70 -62.65 22.34
CA ALA A 183 31.22 -63.16 23.59
C ALA A 183 31.28 -64.70 23.62
N PHE A 184 30.30 -65.38 23.03
CA PHE A 184 30.32 -66.84 22.86
C PHE A 184 31.42 -67.29 21.88
N ALA A 185 31.64 -66.55 20.79
CA ALA A 185 32.72 -66.80 19.83
C ALA A 185 34.12 -66.61 20.45
N GLU A 186 34.31 -65.61 21.31
CA GLU A 186 35.53 -65.43 22.10
C GLU A 186 35.73 -66.57 23.11
N ARG A 187 34.65 -67.12 23.67
CA ARG A 187 34.70 -68.27 24.58
C ARG A 187 35.04 -69.59 23.90
N THR A 188 34.84 -69.67 22.59
CA THR A 188 35.05 -70.88 21.77
C THR A 188 36.32 -70.81 20.91
N THR A 189 37.03 -69.67 20.91
CA THR A 189 38.35 -69.54 20.27
C THR A 189 39.47 -69.74 21.31
N PRO A 190 40.41 -70.68 21.11
CA PRO A 190 41.46 -70.96 22.08
C PRO A 190 42.55 -69.88 22.02
N ARG A 191 42.71 -69.10 23.08
CA ARG A 191 43.81 -68.13 23.24
C ARG A 191 45.10 -68.87 23.67
N PRO A 192 46.25 -68.67 23.00
CA PRO A 192 47.50 -69.29 23.38
C PRO A 192 48.10 -68.62 24.63
N ALA A 193 48.74 -69.44 25.47
CA ALA A 193 49.40 -69.08 26.72
C ALA A 193 50.58 -68.11 26.54
N HIS A 194 50.81 -67.18 27.46
CA HIS A 194 51.73 -67.34 28.61
C HIS A 194 52.07 -66.00 29.33
N LEU A 195 52.26 -66.12 30.65
CA LEU A 195 53.16 -65.39 31.58
C LEU A 195 52.75 -64.03 32.19
N ARG A 196 52.56 -64.08 33.53
CA ARG A 196 53.19 -63.27 34.62
C ARG A 196 52.94 -61.75 34.62
N ASP A 197 52.76 -61.03 35.73
CA ASP A 197 53.05 -61.21 37.16
C ASP A 197 52.14 -60.24 37.96
N ASP A 198 51.95 -60.58 39.25
CA ASP A 198 51.86 -59.73 40.46
C ASP A 198 50.77 -58.68 40.73
N ASP A 199 50.23 -58.81 41.96
CA ASP A 199 49.85 -57.83 42.99
C ASP A 199 48.76 -56.78 42.65
N ASP A 200 47.84 -56.36 43.53
CA ASP A 200 47.63 -56.51 44.97
C ASP A 200 46.18 -56.05 45.28
N ASP A 201 45.64 -56.56 46.38
CA ASP A 201 44.77 -55.92 47.37
C ASP A 201 43.34 -55.36 47.11
N ASP A 202 42.50 -55.79 48.07
CA ASP A 202 41.46 -55.07 48.81
C ASP A 202 40.04 -54.84 48.25
N ASP A 203 39.22 -55.82 48.64
CA ASP A 203 38.04 -55.70 49.52
C ASP A 203 36.68 -55.10 49.01
N PRO A 204 35.54 -55.71 49.42
CA PRO A 204 34.15 -55.43 49.01
C PRO A 204 33.51 -54.41 50.02
N PRO A 205 32.18 -54.31 50.35
CA PRO A 205 30.96 -55.04 49.93
C PRO A 205 29.69 -54.15 49.68
N SER A 206 28.79 -54.56 48.76
CA SER A 206 27.46 -55.16 49.04
C SER A 206 26.33 -54.17 49.51
N PRO A 207 25.09 -54.60 49.84
CA PRO A 207 23.92 -54.56 48.93
C PRO A 207 22.59 -54.12 49.61
N SER A 208 21.46 -54.08 48.88
CA SER A 208 20.08 -54.50 49.30
C SER A 208 19.02 -53.80 48.42
N PHE A 209 18.22 -54.44 47.54
CA PHE A 209 17.05 -55.32 47.76
C PHE A 209 15.91 -54.69 48.62
N PRO A 210 14.61 -55.07 48.50
CA PRO A 210 13.68 -55.09 47.35
C PRO A 210 12.20 -54.70 47.78
N PRO A 211 11.05 -55.34 47.38
CA PRO A 211 9.85 -54.66 46.83
C PRO A 211 8.54 -55.01 47.63
N PRO A 212 7.39 -55.42 47.01
CA PRO A 212 6.39 -54.76 46.16
C PRO A 212 5.01 -54.61 46.90
N THR A 213 3.89 -54.34 46.17
CA THR A 213 2.62 -55.14 46.16
C THR A 213 1.34 -54.27 45.91
N THR A 214 0.77 -54.41 44.69
CA THR A 214 -0.64 -54.62 44.28
C THR A 214 -1.81 -53.59 44.34
N LEU A 215 -2.62 -53.69 43.25
CA LEU A 215 -4.11 -53.74 43.11
C LEU A 215 -4.93 -52.45 42.78
N SER A 216 -5.58 -52.53 41.61
CA SER A 216 -6.71 -51.78 40.96
C SER A 216 -7.99 -51.55 41.81
N PRO A 217 -9.16 -51.03 41.31
CA PRO A 217 -9.57 -50.33 40.06
C PRO A 217 -10.49 -49.06 40.27
N ALA A 218 -11.01 -48.50 39.16
CA ALA A 218 -12.38 -47.93 38.95
C ALA A 218 -12.55 -46.41 38.67
N THR A 219 -13.55 -46.15 37.82
CA THR A 219 -13.85 -44.97 36.97
C THR A 219 -14.83 -43.95 37.62
N PRO A 220 -15.39 -42.92 36.92
CA PRO A 220 -15.35 -41.46 37.25
C PRO A 220 -16.66 -40.91 37.88
N PRO A 221 -16.87 -39.58 38.14
CA PRO A 221 -17.38 -38.59 37.15
C PRO A 221 -17.00 -37.08 37.51
N PRO A 222 -17.77 -35.99 37.19
CA PRO A 222 -17.35 -35.01 36.17
C PRO A 222 -17.45 -33.49 36.54
N THR A 223 -17.01 -32.64 35.58
CA THR A 223 -17.49 -31.26 35.24
C THR A 223 -17.12 -30.04 36.10
N THR A 224 -16.50 -29.04 35.45
CA THR A 224 -16.68 -27.57 35.64
C THR A 224 -16.13 -26.90 34.36
N SER A 225 -16.95 -26.55 33.35
CA SER A 225 -17.70 -25.30 33.15
C SER A 225 -16.86 -24.01 33.21
N LEU A 226 -16.77 -23.30 32.08
CA LEU A 226 -16.95 -21.83 32.01
C LEU A 226 -17.05 -21.37 30.53
N LEU A 227 -18.28 -21.05 30.16
CA LEU A 227 -18.71 -20.22 29.02
C LEU A 227 -19.84 -19.35 29.59
N PRO A 228 -20.07 -18.14 29.06
CA PRO A 228 -21.44 -17.67 29.01
C PRO A 228 -21.79 -17.07 27.64
N SER A 229 -22.78 -17.69 27.00
CA SER A 229 -23.65 -17.03 26.03
C SER A 229 -24.95 -16.61 26.73
N ALA A 230 -25.52 -15.53 26.21
CA ALA A 230 -26.78 -14.90 26.58
C ALA A 230 -27.95 -15.86 26.85
N ILE A 231 -28.92 -15.42 27.67
CA ILE A 231 -30.36 -15.48 27.37
C ILE A 231 -31.13 -14.52 28.30
N THR A 232 -32.03 -13.79 27.65
CA THR A 232 -33.22 -13.08 28.11
C THR A 232 -34.08 -13.88 29.10
N THR A 233 -34.47 -13.30 30.25
CA THR A 233 -35.80 -13.57 30.84
C THR A 233 -36.32 -12.36 31.62
N THR A 234 -37.50 -11.94 31.21
CA THR A 234 -38.47 -11.07 31.85
C THR A 234 -38.90 -11.54 33.25
N THR A 235 -38.97 -10.66 34.25
CA THR A 235 -40.16 -10.42 35.10
C THR A 235 -39.95 -9.33 36.17
N THR A 236 -40.76 -8.27 36.03
CA THR A 236 -41.46 -7.46 37.06
C THR A 236 -40.71 -6.59 38.09
N THR A 237 -40.92 -5.29 37.88
CA THR A 237 -41.19 -4.19 38.85
C THR A 237 -40.05 -3.61 39.69
N THR A 238 -39.32 -2.66 39.09
CA THR A 238 -39.23 -1.29 39.62
C THR A 238 -39.35 -0.29 38.47
N THR A 239 -40.55 0.25 38.33
CA THR A 239 -40.90 1.38 37.46
C THR A 239 -40.21 2.64 37.99
N THR A 240 -38.93 2.80 37.68
CA THR A 240 -38.25 4.11 37.67
C THR A 240 -37.37 4.11 36.45
N MET A 241 -38.09 4.11 35.33
CA MET A 241 -37.72 4.67 34.04
C MET A 241 -36.24 4.94 33.81
N ASP A 242 -35.69 4.18 32.89
CA ASP A 242 -34.44 4.44 32.18
C ASP A 242 -34.58 5.66 31.23
N TYR A 243 -35.12 6.77 31.76
CA TYR A 243 -35.34 8.04 31.07
C TYR A 243 -34.02 8.60 30.54
N SER A 244 -32.91 8.33 31.24
CA SER A 244 -31.59 8.85 30.87
C SER A 244 -31.10 8.23 29.55
N HIS A 245 -31.27 6.93 29.36
CA HIS A 245 -30.91 6.23 28.14
C HIS A 245 -31.80 6.67 26.97
N LEU A 246 -33.13 6.70 27.19
CA LEU A 246 -34.08 7.17 26.17
C LEU A 246 -33.84 8.63 25.76
N HIS A 247 -33.49 9.48 26.72
CA HIS A 247 -33.14 10.88 26.48
C HIS A 247 -31.83 11.02 25.69
N GLY A 248 -30.81 10.23 26.01
CA GLY A 248 -29.55 10.18 25.27
C GLY A 248 -29.75 9.79 23.80
N VAL A 249 -30.53 8.75 23.55
CA VAL A 249 -30.89 8.30 22.20
C VAL A 249 -31.69 9.38 21.45
N THR A 250 -32.63 10.05 22.13
CA THR A 250 -33.41 11.15 21.54
C THR A 250 -32.53 12.33 21.13
N LEU A 251 -31.57 12.74 21.99
CA LEU A 251 -30.61 13.80 21.67
C LEU A 251 -29.70 13.43 20.50
N GLN A 252 -29.28 12.16 20.43
CA GLN A 252 -28.47 11.66 19.33
C GLN A 252 -29.23 11.75 18.00
N HIS A 253 -30.47 11.25 17.95
CA HIS A 253 -31.32 11.37 16.76
C HIS A 253 -31.61 12.83 16.39
N GLN A 254 -31.74 13.74 17.36
CA GLN A 254 -31.89 15.17 17.08
C GLN A 254 -30.64 15.76 16.42
N ARG A 255 -29.43 15.35 16.84
CA ARG A 255 -28.17 15.80 16.21
C ARG A 255 -28.02 15.26 14.79
N GLU A 256 -28.28 13.98 14.60
CA GLU A 256 -28.25 13.33 13.28
C GLU A 256 -29.26 13.97 12.33
N THR A 257 -30.49 14.23 12.81
CA THR A 257 -31.53 14.91 12.03
C THR A 257 -31.10 16.31 11.62
N LYS A 258 -30.48 17.08 12.52
CA LYS A 258 -29.95 18.42 12.21
C LYS A 258 -28.81 18.36 11.18
N GLN A 259 -27.92 17.37 11.30
CA GLN A 259 -26.84 17.17 10.34
C GLN A 259 -27.36 16.77 8.96
N LEU A 260 -28.34 15.86 8.89
CA LEU A 260 -28.99 15.48 7.65
C LEU A 260 -29.74 16.65 7.02
N ALA A 261 -30.43 17.47 7.83
CA ALA A 261 -31.10 18.68 7.35
C ALA A 261 -30.10 19.67 6.72
N LEU A 262 -28.97 19.92 7.38
CA LEU A 262 -27.89 20.77 6.84
C LEU A 262 -27.34 20.23 5.51
N LYS A 263 -27.00 18.94 5.45
CA LYS A 263 -26.54 18.30 4.21
C LYS A 263 -27.58 18.36 3.10
N SER A 264 -28.85 18.16 3.43
CA SER A 264 -29.94 18.23 2.46
C SER A 264 -30.10 19.64 1.88
N ALA A 265 -29.87 20.68 2.69
CA ALA A 265 -29.89 22.07 2.24
C ALA A 265 -28.68 22.40 1.36
N GLU A 266 -27.49 21.88 1.72
CA GLU A 266 -26.29 22.01 0.91
C GLU A 266 -26.44 21.34 -0.46
N TYR A 267 -26.93 20.09 -0.50
CA TYR A 267 -27.17 19.41 -1.76
C TYR A 267 -28.23 20.09 -2.61
N LYS A 268 -29.30 20.63 -2.00
CA LYS A 268 -30.27 21.47 -2.73
C LYS A 268 -29.60 22.69 -3.34
N SER A 269 -28.78 23.40 -2.58
CA SER A 269 -28.03 24.56 -3.08
C SER A 269 -27.07 24.20 -4.22
N GLN A 270 -26.39 23.04 -4.13
CA GLN A 270 -25.53 22.52 -5.19
C GLN A 270 -26.33 22.16 -6.45
N ILE A 271 -27.49 21.51 -6.29
CA ILE A 271 -28.40 21.21 -7.41
C ILE A 271 -28.89 22.50 -8.06
N ASP A 272 -29.25 23.51 -7.27
CA ASP A 272 -29.68 24.82 -7.78
C ASP A 272 -28.54 25.61 -8.45
N ALA A 273 -27.30 25.42 -8.00
CA ALA A 273 -26.13 25.99 -8.65
C ALA A 273 -25.85 25.28 -9.99
N LEU A 274 -25.95 23.95 -10.03
CA LEU A 274 -25.77 23.15 -11.23
C LEU A 274 -26.89 23.38 -12.25
N SER A 275 -28.14 23.51 -11.81
CA SER A 275 -29.27 23.83 -12.68
C SER A 275 -29.13 25.22 -13.30
N ARG A 276 -28.69 26.21 -12.51
CA ARG A 276 -28.35 27.55 -13.01
C ARG A 276 -27.16 27.52 -13.96
N ALA A 277 -26.11 26.74 -13.67
CA ALA A 277 -24.97 26.58 -14.57
C ALA A 277 -25.38 25.92 -15.90
N LEU A 278 -26.33 24.98 -15.88
CA LEU A 278 -26.93 24.39 -17.07
C LEU A 278 -27.82 25.37 -17.85
N GLN A 279 -28.55 26.26 -17.16
CA GLN A 279 -29.36 27.31 -17.78
C GLN A 279 -28.52 28.47 -18.32
N GLN A 280 -27.38 28.78 -17.69
CA GLN A 280 -26.43 29.81 -18.12
C GLN A 280 -25.43 29.29 -19.15
N ARG A 281 -25.29 27.98 -19.31
CA ARG A 281 -24.62 27.39 -20.47
C ARG A 281 -25.50 27.72 -21.68
N PRO A 282 -25.06 28.61 -22.59
CA PRO A 282 -25.86 28.92 -23.76
C PRO A 282 -26.09 27.61 -24.51
N SER A 283 -27.36 27.32 -24.81
CA SER A 283 -27.81 26.18 -25.57
C SER A 283 -27.22 26.22 -26.98
N SER A 284 -25.96 25.82 -27.12
CA SER A 284 -25.44 25.27 -28.36
C SER A 284 -26.27 24.01 -28.63
N ASN A 285 -27.12 24.10 -29.64
CA ASN A 285 -27.90 23.06 -30.31
C ASN A 285 -29.34 22.88 -29.83
N LEU A 286 -30.21 23.83 -30.20
CA LEU A 286 -31.52 23.49 -30.74
C LEU A 286 -31.88 24.46 -31.88
N TRP A 287 -31.69 23.99 -33.12
CA TRP A 287 -32.40 24.36 -34.36
C TRP A 287 -33.23 25.67 -34.35
N ASP A 288 -32.70 26.73 -34.97
CA ASP A 288 -33.44 27.59 -35.91
C ASP A 288 -32.45 28.44 -36.74
N GLY A 289 -32.67 28.51 -38.06
CA GLY A 289 -32.20 29.57 -38.96
C GLY A 289 -30.71 29.84 -39.15
N GLU A 290 -30.18 29.38 -40.29
CA GLU A 290 -29.44 30.18 -41.29
C GLU A 290 -28.11 30.88 -40.90
N ASP A 291 -27.03 30.36 -41.51
CA ASP A 291 -25.74 30.96 -41.86
C ASP A 291 -24.68 31.31 -40.77
N ASP A 292 -23.46 30.81 -41.04
CA ASP A 292 -22.15 31.02 -40.40
C ASP A 292 -21.90 30.42 -38.99
N GLU A 293 -21.57 29.12 -38.94
CA GLU A 293 -20.83 28.52 -37.81
C GLU A 293 -19.66 27.65 -38.34
N PRO A 294 -18.46 27.69 -37.73
CA PRO A 294 -17.26 27.05 -38.27
C PRO A 294 -17.38 25.54 -38.22
N ASP A 295 -17.09 24.92 -39.38
CA ASP A 295 -17.14 23.48 -39.59
C ASP A 295 -16.53 22.69 -38.40
N PRO A 296 -17.31 21.84 -37.71
CA PRO A 296 -16.80 21.05 -36.57
C PRO A 296 -15.63 20.14 -36.95
N THR A 297 -15.46 19.83 -38.25
CA THR A 297 -14.25 19.14 -38.74
C THR A 297 -13.00 20.01 -38.67
N ALA A 298 -13.11 21.33 -38.77
CA ALA A 298 -11.99 22.27 -38.67
C ALA A 298 -11.46 22.35 -37.23
N VAL A 299 -12.34 22.31 -36.23
CA VAL A 299 -11.95 22.26 -34.81
C VAL A 299 -11.24 20.95 -34.49
N LEU A 300 -11.74 19.82 -35.01
CA LEU A 300 -11.08 18.52 -34.88
C LEU A 300 -9.72 18.48 -35.60
N ALA A 301 -9.62 19.06 -36.81
CA ALA A 301 -8.38 19.15 -37.55
C ALA A 301 -7.34 20.05 -36.86
N ALA A 302 -7.76 21.14 -36.23
CA ALA A 302 -6.89 21.99 -35.41
C ALA A 302 -6.34 21.22 -34.19
N LYS A 303 -7.19 20.43 -33.53
CA LYS A 303 -6.79 19.57 -32.41
C LYS A 303 -5.81 18.48 -32.86
N GLN A 304 -6.05 17.84 -34.00
CA GLN A 304 -5.15 16.85 -34.61
C GLN A 304 -3.75 17.43 -34.88
N ARG A 305 -3.67 18.67 -35.41
CA ARG A 305 -2.40 19.36 -35.66
C ARG A 305 -1.66 19.71 -34.37
N SER A 306 -2.37 20.17 -33.35
CA SER A 306 -1.80 20.44 -32.02
C SER A 306 -1.23 19.18 -31.37
N LEU A 307 -1.94 18.05 -31.46
CA LEU A 307 -1.44 16.76 -30.99
C LEU A 307 -0.20 16.30 -31.77
N GLY A 308 -0.19 16.49 -33.08
CA GLY A 308 0.98 16.21 -33.92
C GLY A 308 2.20 17.06 -33.51
N ALA A 309 2.00 18.34 -33.21
CA ALA A 309 3.07 19.23 -32.74
C ALA A 309 3.61 18.79 -31.36
N LYS A 310 2.71 18.47 -30.41
CA LYS A 310 3.10 17.97 -29.08
C LYS A 310 3.86 16.64 -29.17
N LYS A 311 3.43 15.72 -30.03
CA LYS A 311 4.15 14.45 -30.26
C LYS A 311 5.56 14.67 -30.78
N LYS A 312 5.75 15.55 -31.78
CA LYS A 312 7.08 15.90 -32.28
C LYS A 312 7.97 16.53 -31.20
N GLN A 313 7.38 17.35 -30.34
CA GLN A 313 8.11 17.95 -29.22
C GLN A 313 8.54 16.91 -28.19
N ILE A 314 7.68 15.94 -27.87
CA ILE A 314 8.01 14.81 -26.98
C ILE A 314 9.14 13.98 -27.59
N GLU A 315 9.04 13.63 -28.88
CA GLU A 315 10.08 12.86 -29.57
C GLU A 315 11.44 13.59 -29.57
N ALA A 316 11.44 14.91 -29.76
CA ALA A 316 12.65 15.73 -29.66
C ALA A 316 13.22 15.75 -28.23
N LEU A 317 12.36 15.85 -27.21
CA LEU A 317 12.77 15.81 -25.81
C LEU A 317 13.30 14.43 -25.41
N GLU A 318 12.65 13.35 -25.86
CA GLU A 318 13.11 11.98 -25.67
C GLU A 318 14.46 11.75 -26.35
N GLY A 319 14.64 12.23 -27.58
CA GLY A 319 15.93 12.18 -28.27
C GLY A 319 17.04 12.90 -27.50
N ARG A 320 16.72 14.05 -26.89
CA ARG A 320 17.64 14.76 -26.00
C ARG A 320 17.88 14.00 -24.69
N LEU A 321 16.86 13.36 -24.13
CA LEU A 321 16.96 12.55 -22.92
C LEU A 321 17.86 11.34 -23.14
N ARG A 322 17.80 10.72 -24.33
CA ARG A 322 18.71 9.63 -24.72
C ARG A 322 20.17 10.08 -24.80
N GLN A 323 20.45 11.35 -25.10
CA GLN A 323 21.84 11.86 -25.05
C GLN A 323 22.37 11.95 -23.60
N PHE A 324 21.48 11.94 -22.61
CA PHE A 324 21.81 11.91 -21.19
C PHE A 324 21.81 10.50 -20.58
N HIS A 325 21.84 9.43 -21.40
CA HIS A 325 22.00 8.06 -20.92
C HIS A 325 23.27 7.94 -20.06
N GLY A 326 23.09 7.79 -18.75
CA GLY A 326 24.18 7.73 -17.76
C GLY A 326 23.96 8.64 -16.55
N LEU A 327 23.03 9.62 -16.63
CA LEU A 327 22.65 10.42 -15.48
C LEU A 327 21.54 9.72 -14.66
N PRO A 328 21.65 9.70 -13.33
CA PRO A 328 20.59 9.21 -12.45
C PRO A 328 19.25 9.94 -12.71
N PRO A 329 18.09 9.26 -12.52
CA PRO A 329 16.77 9.89 -12.69
C PRO A 329 16.49 11.01 -11.67
N ASP A 330 17.30 11.11 -10.62
CA ASP A 330 17.26 12.18 -9.63
C ASP A 330 18.15 13.38 -10.05
N VAL A 331 17.65 14.60 -9.80
CA VAL A 331 18.31 15.86 -10.18
C VAL A 331 19.59 16.09 -9.38
N ASP A 332 19.60 15.72 -8.09
CA ASP A 332 20.78 15.88 -7.25
C ASP A 332 21.83 14.82 -7.56
N GLY A 333 21.42 13.58 -7.85
CA GLY A 333 22.28 12.54 -8.41
C GLY A 333 22.93 12.95 -9.74
N SER A 334 22.16 13.54 -10.65
CA SER A 334 22.66 14.10 -11.91
C SER A 334 23.72 15.18 -11.71
N ARG A 335 23.50 16.09 -10.75
CA ARG A 335 24.47 17.15 -10.41
C ARG A 335 25.75 16.59 -9.80
N ALA A 336 25.66 15.53 -9.02
CA ALA A 336 26.82 14.87 -8.43
C ALA A 336 27.70 14.23 -9.50
N GLU A 337 27.11 13.50 -10.46
CA GLU A 337 27.86 12.89 -11.58
C GLU A 337 28.49 13.94 -12.50
N VAL A 338 27.79 15.05 -12.78
CA VAL A 338 28.38 16.16 -13.56
C VAL A 338 29.58 16.77 -12.83
N ARG A 339 29.48 16.99 -11.52
CA ARG A 339 30.61 17.50 -10.71
C ARG A 339 31.79 16.52 -10.70
N ARG A 340 31.52 15.22 -10.64
CA ARG A 340 32.54 14.16 -10.73
C ARG A 340 33.29 14.23 -12.07
N ALA A 341 32.54 14.25 -13.17
CA ALA A 341 33.10 14.31 -14.52
C ALA A 341 33.89 15.62 -14.76
N GLN A 342 33.42 16.76 -14.24
CA GLN A 342 34.14 18.03 -14.30
C GLN A 342 35.49 17.96 -13.56
N GLY A 343 35.51 17.38 -12.36
CA GLY A 343 36.76 17.21 -11.60
C GLY A 343 37.78 16.29 -12.30
N GLU A 344 37.33 15.25 -12.99
CA GLU A 344 38.21 14.41 -13.83
C GLU A 344 38.76 15.18 -15.04
N LEU A 345 37.92 15.99 -15.69
CA LEU A 345 38.33 16.81 -16.84
C LEU A 345 39.37 17.86 -16.42
N ASP A 346 39.18 18.52 -15.29
CA ASP A 346 40.13 19.49 -14.76
C ASP A 346 41.46 18.83 -14.35
N ARG A 347 41.42 17.61 -13.80
CA ARG A 347 42.64 16.81 -13.57
C ARG A 347 43.38 16.50 -14.87
N LEU A 348 42.66 16.06 -15.90
CA LEU A 348 43.26 15.76 -17.20
C LEU A 348 43.82 17.02 -17.87
N ARG A 349 43.14 18.17 -17.72
CA ARG A 349 43.66 19.47 -18.18
C ARG A 349 44.92 19.87 -17.43
N GLY A 350 44.94 19.78 -16.10
CA GLY A 350 46.14 20.06 -15.32
C GLY A 350 47.31 19.19 -15.74
N ARG A 351 47.09 17.88 -15.91
CA ARG A 351 48.13 16.95 -16.40
C ARG A 351 48.60 17.26 -17.81
N ARG A 352 47.67 17.65 -18.70
CA ARG A 352 48.01 18.09 -20.05
C ARG A 352 48.88 19.34 -19.99
N ASP A 353 48.49 20.33 -19.19
CA ASP A 353 49.20 21.61 -19.09
C ASP A 353 50.59 21.43 -18.45
N GLU A 354 50.73 20.57 -17.43
CA GLU A 354 52.03 20.16 -16.88
C GLU A 354 52.95 19.52 -17.93
N LEU A 355 52.40 18.65 -18.79
CA LEU A 355 53.16 18.02 -19.88
C LEU A 355 53.53 19.04 -20.98
N PHE A 356 52.71 20.07 -21.19
CA PHE A 356 53.04 21.15 -22.13
C PHE A 356 54.11 22.09 -21.60
N GLU A 357 54.09 22.42 -20.31
CA GLU A 357 55.13 23.24 -19.67
C GLU A 357 56.49 22.51 -19.54
N ALA A 358 56.49 21.17 -19.66
CA ALA A 358 57.69 20.34 -19.64
C ALA A 358 58.37 20.16 -21.01
N LEU A 359 57.78 20.68 -22.09
CA LEU A 359 58.32 20.68 -23.47
C LEU A 359 58.92 22.04 -23.82
#